data_AF-A0AAE0AF10-F1
#
_entry.id   AF-A0AAE0AF10-F1
#
_cell.length_a   1.000
_cell.length_b   1.000
_cell.length_c   1.000
_cell.angle_alpha   90.00
_cell.angle_beta   90.00
_cell.angle_gamma   90.00
#
_symmetry.space_group_name_H-M   'P 1'
#
loop_
_entity.id
_entity.type
_entity.pdbx_description
1 polymer ?
#
loop_
_entity_poly.entity_id
_entity_poly.type
_entity_poly.pdbx_seq_one_letter_code
_entity_poly.pdbx_strand_id
1 'polypeptide(L)'
;VSPSLSKVIQDSSLSIIVFSQNYASSSCCLNELLEILECMKTRGQIVFPVFYHVTPSDIRKQTGRYKKAFAEHEKRFNKMKDKVQNWMAALTKVANLSGWDINQHVG
;
A
#
# COMPACT_ATOMS: atom_id res chain seq x y z
N VAL A 1 -12.18 -20.09 -15.73
CA VAL A 1 -12.46 -18.83 -15.00
C VAL A 1 -11.17 -18.42 -14.29
N SER A 2 -10.62 -17.23 -14.55
CA SER A 2 -9.46 -16.74 -13.79
C SER A 2 -9.88 -16.52 -12.33
N PRO A 3 -9.07 -16.89 -11.32
CA PRO A 3 -9.35 -16.53 -9.94
C PRO A 3 -9.45 -15.00 -9.80
N SER A 4 -10.32 -14.53 -8.91
CA SER A 4 -10.36 -13.11 -8.56
C SER A 4 -9.04 -12.68 -7.93
N LEU A 5 -8.67 -11.41 -8.08
CA LEU A 5 -7.43 -10.87 -7.51
C LEU A 5 -7.36 -11.10 -6.00
N SER A 6 -8.49 -10.98 -5.30
CA SER A 6 -8.64 -11.30 -3.88
C SER A 6 -8.24 -12.75 -3.56
N LYS A 7 -8.73 -13.73 -4.33
CA LYS A 7 -8.34 -15.13 -4.15
C LYS A 7 -6.84 -15.34 -4.38
N VAL A 8 -6.28 -14.70 -5.40
CA VAL A 8 -4.84 -14.78 -5.68
C VAL A 8 -4.02 -14.22 -4.50
N ILE A 9 -4.43 -13.10 -3.91
CA ILE A 9 -3.77 -12.51 -2.74
C ILE A 9 -3.83 -13.48 -1.54
N GLN A 10 -5.01 -14.06 -1.29
CA GLN A 10 -5.22 -14.96 -0.15
C GLN A 10 -4.47 -16.30 -0.25
N ASP A 11 -4.31 -16.83 -1.46
CA ASP A 11 -3.62 -18.08 -1.73
C ASP A 11 -2.09 -17.89 -1.86
N SER A 12 -1.60 -16.64 -1.88
CA SER A 12 -0.17 -16.33 -2.05
C SER A 12 0.61 -16.35 -0.74
N SER A 13 1.79 -16.99 -0.73
CA SER A 13 2.69 -16.99 0.44
C SER A 13 3.56 -15.73 0.57
N LEU A 14 3.76 -15.00 -0.54
CA LEU A 14 4.57 -13.78 -0.63
C LEU A 14 3.82 -12.72 -1.43
N SER A 15 3.78 -11.49 -0.92
CA SER A 15 3.29 -10.31 -1.63
C SER A 15 4.40 -9.26 -1.74
N ILE A 16 4.73 -8.88 -2.97
CA ILE A 16 5.66 -7.77 -3.25
C ILE A 16 4.85 -6.53 -3.58
N ILE A 17 5.02 -5.46 -2.80
CA ILE A 17 4.26 -4.23 -2.98
C ILE A 17 5.16 -3.17 -3.58
N VAL A 18 4.91 -2.81 -4.84
CA VAL A 18 5.67 -1.75 -5.52
C VAL A 18 5.01 -0.41 -5.29
N PHE A 19 5.49 0.32 -4.30
CA PHE A 19 5.06 1.68 -4.07
C PHE A 19 5.69 2.64 -5.09
N SER A 20 4.83 3.30 -5.85
CA SER A 20 5.21 4.32 -6.84
C SER A 20 4.54 5.65 -6.53
N GLN A 21 4.94 6.70 -7.24
CA GLN A 21 4.42 8.06 -7.05
C GLN A 21 2.89 8.19 -7.09
N ASN A 22 2.21 7.30 -7.84
CA ASN A 22 0.77 7.31 -8.05
C ASN A 22 0.06 6.12 -7.37
N TYR A 23 0.75 5.34 -6.53
CA TYR A 23 0.13 4.18 -5.87
C TYR A 23 -1.11 4.60 -5.06
N ALA A 24 -0.98 5.67 -4.27
CA ALA A 24 -2.06 6.16 -3.41
C ALA A 24 -3.23 6.81 -4.15
N SER A 25 -3.12 7.16 -5.45
CA SER A 25 -4.28 7.67 -6.20
C SER A 25 -5.25 6.54 -6.60
N SER A 26 -4.78 5.29 -6.64
CA SER A 26 -5.62 4.14 -6.99
C SER A 26 -6.31 3.58 -5.75
N SER A 27 -7.64 3.77 -5.64
CA SER A 27 -8.43 3.13 -4.59
C SER A 27 -8.39 1.59 -4.68
N CYS A 28 -8.11 1.01 -5.85
CA CYS A 28 -7.96 -0.44 -6.01
C CYS A 28 -6.69 -0.92 -5.32
N CYS A 29 -5.54 -0.29 -5.60
CA CYS A 29 -4.26 -0.63 -4.96
C CYS A 29 -4.32 -0.44 -3.44
N LEU A 30 -5.09 0.53 -2.96
CA LEU A 30 -5.31 0.74 -1.53
C LEU A 30 -6.22 -0.33 -0.90
N ASN A 31 -7.22 -0.85 -1.62
CA ASN A 31 -8.02 -1.98 -1.13
C ASN A 31 -7.22 -3.29 -1.13
N GLU A 32 -6.45 -3.55 -2.19
CA GLU A 32 -5.54 -4.69 -2.27
C GLU A 32 -4.51 -4.68 -1.12
N LEU A 33 -3.98 -3.50 -0.78
CA LEU A 33 -3.10 -3.32 0.36
C LEU A 33 -3.74 -3.74 1.70
N LEU A 34 -5.03 -3.46 1.90
CA LEU A 34 -5.75 -3.91 3.09
C LEU A 34 -5.87 -5.43 3.13
N GLU A 35 -6.16 -6.05 1.99
CA GLU A 35 -6.28 -7.50 1.89
C GLU A 35 -4.94 -8.21 2.12
N ILE A 36 -3.85 -7.70 1.53
CA ILE A 36 -2.49 -8.18 1.78
C ILE A 36 -2.14 -8.04 3.26
N LEU A 37 -2.46 -6.88 3.87
CA LEU A 37 -2.18 -6.66 5.29
C LEU A 37 -2.96 -7.62 6.19
N GLU A 38 -4.19 -7.97 5.82
CA GLU A 38 -4.99 -8.96 6.54
C GLU A 38 -4.42 -10.37 6.40
N CYS A 39 -4.00 -10.76 5.19
CA CYS A 39 -3.35 -12.05 4.94
C CYS A 39 -2.01 -12.16 5.67
N MET A 40 -1.23 -11.08 5.77
CA MET A 40 -0.01 -11.02 6.58
C MET A 40 -0.29 -11.35 8.05
N LYS A 41 -1.38 -10.81 8.62
CA LYS A 41 -1.75 -11.01 10.03
C LYS A 41 -2.34 -12.39 10.31
N THR A 42 -3.20 -12.87 9.43
CA THR A 42 -4.05 -14.05 9.69
C THR A 42 -3.53 -15.34 9.06
N ARG A 43 -2.69 -15.24 8.02
CA ARG A 43 -2.20 -16.37 7.23
C ARG A 43 -0.67 -16.49 7.18
N GLY A 44 0.05 -15.55 7.81
CA GLY A 44 1.51 -15.55 7.81
C GLY A 44 2.14 -15.23 6.45
N GLN A 45 1.39 -14.60 5.54
CA GLN A 45 1.93 -14.16 4.26
C GLN A 45 3.09 -13.19 4.46
N ILE A 46 4.21 -13.42 3.77
CA ILE A 46 5.37 -12.54 3.79
C ILE A 46 5.05 -11.31 2.92
N VAL A 47 5.35 -10.12 3.43
CA VAL A 47 5.12 -8.87 2.70
C VAL A 47 6.45 -8.13 2.54
N PHE A 48 6.79 -7.83 1.28
CA PHE A 48 8.03 -7.15 0.93
C PHE A 48 7.74 -5.85 0.15
N PRO A 49 7.88 -4.67 0.78
CA PRO A 49 7.70 -3.40 0.09
C PRO A 49 8.92 -3.02 -0.75
N VAL A 50 8.65 -2.48 -1.94
CA VAL A 50 9.62 -1.91 -2.87
C VAL A 50 9.25 -0.45 -3.11
N PHE A 51 10.20 0.46 -2.92
CA PHE A 51 10.01 1.90 -3.05
C PHE A 51 10.59 2.38 -4.38
N TYR A 52 9.72 2.59 -5.36
CA TYR A 52 10.08 2.97 -6.73
C TYR A 52 9.86 4.47 -6.97
N HIS A 53 10.94 5.24 -7.07
CA HIS A 53 10.88 6.71 -7.26
C HIS A 53 10.05 7.47 -6.23
N VAL A 54 10.01 6.94 -5.00
CA VAL A 54 9.40 7.50 -3.80
C VAL A 54 10.28 7.21 -2.60
N THR A 55 10.26 8.08 -1.59
CA THR A 55 10.95 7.79 -0.32
C THR A 55 10.03 7.01 0.62
N PRO A 56 10.54 6.05 1.42
CA PRO A 56 9.74 5.40 2.45
C PRO A 56 9.10 6.39 3.43
N SER A 57 9.73 7.54 3.68
CA SER A 57 9.17 8.61 4.54
C SER A 57 7.90 9.20 3.95
N ASP A 58 7.85 9.44 2.64
CA ASP A 58 6.66 9.99 1.97
C ASP A 58 5.45 9.06 2.09
N ILE A 59 5.69 7.76 2.10
CA ILE A 59 4.63 6.77 2.25
C ILE A 59 4.20 6.67 3.71
N ARG A 60 5.15 6.59 4.65
CA ARG A 60 4.87 6.44 6.09
C ARG A 60 4.12 7.62 6.69
N LYS A 61 4.47 8.83 6.25
CA LYS A 61 3.87 10.09 6.74
C LYS A 61 2.80 10.63 5.80
N GLN A 62 2.55 9.93 4.69
CA GLN A 62 1.66 10.35 3.61
C GLN A 62 1.94 11.80 3.16
N THR A 63 3.21 12.15 2.95
CA THR A 63 3.64 13.48 2.48
C THR A 63 3.75 13.54 0.95
N GLY A 64 4.10 14.72 0.41
CA GLY A 64 4.29 14.89 -1.04
C GLY A 64 3.05 14.53 -1.85
N ARG A 65 3.21 13.64 -2.83
CA ARG A 65 2.11 13.17 -3.71
C ARG A 65 1.05 12.35 -2.97
N TYR A 66 1.44 11.61 -1.93
CA TYR A 66 0.51 10.82 -1.13
C TYR A 66 -0.47 11.73 -0.39
N LYS A 67 -0.01 12.87 0.14
CA LYS A 67 -0.87 13.87 0.78
C LYS A 67 -1.97 14.36 -0.16
N LYS A 68 -1.61 14.67 -1.41
CA LYS A 68 -2.55 15.14 -2.43
C LYS A 68 -3.58 14.06 -2.77
N ALA A 69 -3.14 12.82 -2.98
CA ALA A 69 -4.02 11.70 -3.25
C ALA A 69 -5.02 11.45 -2.11
N PHE A 70 -4.57 11.53 -0.85
CA PHE A 70 -5.47 11.36 0.29
C PHE A 70 -6.47 12.50 0.44
N ALA A 71 -6.08 13.75 0.19
CA ALA A 71 -7.03 14.87 0.17
C ALA A 71 -8.14 14.68 -0.90
N GLU A 72 -7.82 14.07 -2.05
CA GLU A 72 -8.81 13.72 -3.07
C GLU A 72 -9.72 12.57 -2.62
N HIS A 73 -9.16 11.53 -2.00
CA HIS A 73 -9.94 10.42 -1.45
C HIS A 73 -10.86 10.86 -0.32
N GLU A 74 -10.43 11.75 0.58
CA GLU A 74 -11.27 12.29 1.65
C GLU A 74 -12.50 13.03 1.09
N LYS A 75 -12.33 13.77 -0.02
CA LYS A 75 -13.45 14.42 -0.72
C LYS A 75 -14.37 13.39 -1.36
N ARG A 76 -13.81 12.42 -2.10
CA ARG A 76 -14.56 11.39 -2.83
C ARG A 76 -15.30 10.43 -1.90
N PHE A 77 -14.70 10.08 -0.77
CA PHE A 77 -15.17 9.11 0.22
C PHE A 77 -15.57 9.80 1.53
N ASN A 78 -16.12 11.02 1.46
CA ASN A 78 -16.45 11.85 2.63
C ASN A 78 -17.37 11.18 3.67
N LYS A 79 -18.23 10.23 3.25
CA LYS A 79 -19.10 9.41 4.11
C LYS A 79 -18.43 8.14 4.65
N MET A 80 -17.22 7.82 4.19
CA MET A 80 -16.44 6.61 4.51
C MET A 80 -15.06 7.00 5.05
N LYS A 81 -15.01 7.92 6.02
CA LYS A 81 -13.75 8.40 6.60
C LYS A 81 -12.90 7.28 7.18
N ASP A 82 -13.53 6.30 7.82
CA ASP A 82 -12.84 5.13 8.38
C ASP A 82 -12.07 4.34 7.31
N LYS A 83 -12.61 4.27 6.08
CA LYS A 83 -11.93 3.61 4.96
C LYS A 83 -10.63 4.33 4.60
N VAL A 84 -10.67 5.66 4.52
CA VAL A 84 -9.49 6.47 4.21
C VAL A 84 -8.44 6.34 5.32
N GLN A 85 -8.86 6.36 6.58
CA GLN A 85 -7.97 6.14 7.72
C GLN A 85 -7.33 4.76 7.71
N ASN A 86 -8.09 3.71 7.37
CA ASN A 86 -7.57 2.35 7.23
C ASN A 86 -6.50 2.26 6.13
N TRP A 87 -6.70 2.93 4.99
CA TRP A 87 -5.70 3.00 3.93
C TRP A 87 -4.41 3.69 4.39
N MET A 88 -4.52 4.82 5.11
CA MET A 88 -3.36 5.52 5.65
C MET A 88 -2.60 4.63 6.66
N ALA A 89 -3.32 4.00 7.58
CA ALA A 89 -2.75 3.09 8.56
C ALA A 89 -2.03 1.90 7.90
N ALA A 90 -2.62 1.34 6.83
CA ALA A 90 -2.02 0.23 6.09
C ALA A 90 -0.72 0.65 5.38
N LEU A 91 -0.70 1.81 4.72
CA LEU A 91 0.52 2.35 4.12
C LEU A 91 1.61 2.57 5.17
N THR A 92 1.27 3.18 6.31
CA THR A 92 2.21 3.37 7.42
C THR A 92 2.75 2.04 7.93
N LYS A 93 1.90 1.03 8.09
CA LYS A 93 2.32 -0.29 8.59
C LYS A 93 3.27 -0.98 7.62
N VAL A 94 2.92 -1.06 6.34
CA VAL A 94 3.71 -1.79 5.34
C VAL A 94 5.01 -1.03 5.00
N ALA A 95 4.98 0.30 4.92
CA ALA A 95 6.18 1.09 4.67
C ALA A 95 7.17 1.13 5.86
N ASN A 96 6.80 0.59 7.03
CA ASN A 96 7.70 0.35 8.16
C ASN A 96 8.31 -1.06 8.16
N LEU A 97 7.94 -1.93 7.22
CA LEU A 97 8.60 -3.22 7.04
C LEU A 97 9.97 -3.02 6.36
N SER A 98 10.86 -4.00 6.53
CA SER A 98 12.11 -4.03 5.76
C SER A 98 11.79 -4.24 4.28
N GLY A 99 12.42 -3.45 3.41
CA GLY A 99 12.12 -3.43 1.99
C GLY A 99 13.26 -2.89 1.15
N TRP A 100 13.00 -2.69 -0.14
CA TRP A 100 14.01 -2.26 -1.10
C TRP A 100 13.73 -0.86 -1.65
N ASP A 101 14.69 0.06 -1.54
CA ASP A 101 14.60 1.40 -2.13
C ASP A 101 15.39 1.45 -3.45
N ILE A 102 14.66 1.65 -4.56
CA ILE A 102 15.25 1.67 -5.92
C ILE A 102 15.94 3.02 -6.21
N ASN A 103 15.77 4.03 -5.36
CA ASN A 103 16.41 5.34 -5.55
C ASN A 103 17.83 5.42 -4.98
N GLN A 104 18.30 4.37 -4.31
CA GLN A 104 19.71 4.27 -3.98
C GLN A 104 20.48 3.89 -5.25
N HIS A 105 21.20 4.85 -5.81
CA HIS A 105 22.37 4.55 -6.62
C HIS A 105 23.31 3.72 -5.74
N VAL A 106 23.38 2.43 -6.01
CA VAL A 106 24.46 1.58 -5.53
C VAL A 106 25.73 2.10 -6.21
N GLY A 107 26.63 2.67 -5.40
CA GLY A 107 28.01 2.99 -5.69
C GLY A 107 28.81 2.78 -4.43
#